data_AF-A0A1I2LZ09-F1
#
_entry.id   AF-A0A1I2LZ09-F1
#
_cell.length_a   1.000
_cell.length_b   1.000
_cell.length_c   1.000
_cell.angle_alpha   90.00
_cell.angle_beta   90.00
_cell.angle_gamma   90.00
#
_symmetry.space_group_name_H-M   'P 1'
#
loop_
_entity.id
_entity.type
_entity.pdbx_description
1 polymer ?
#
loop_
_entity_poly.entity_id
_entity_poly.type
_entity_poly.pdbx_seq_one_letter_code
_entity_poly.pdbx_strand_id
1 'polypeptide(L)'
;MRAEFYKYIEDLQDRICEQLEEIDGSAKFQQDLWEREEGGGGRTRVIENGAVFEKGGVNISAVHGPLAPAMQKYFKVGDVDFFACGLSLVIHPKNPMVPTVHANWRYFEMYDKEGNVLDQWFGGGQDLTPYYLFEEDAEHFHKVSKEACDKHSPEFYPEYKKKCDEYFWNSHRNEARGIGGLFFDYLKTSEEKSIEDWYSFVTEVGDSFLEAYVPIVEKRKKLSYSEANRNWQEIRRGRYVEFNLVHDKGTLFGLKTNGRIESILMSLPPHVQWVYDHHPEPGSEEEKILKVLEKPKSWV
;
A
#
# COMPACT_ATOMS: atom_id res chain seq x y z
N MET A 1 -0.13 -6.58 -22.27
CA MET A 1 -0.02 -6.03 -20.91
C MET A 1 -1.28 -6.22 -20.04
N ARG A 2 -2.46 -5.66 -20.36
CA ARG A 2 -3.68 -5.79 -19.51
C ARG A 2 -3.96 -7.18 -18.91
N ALA A 3 -4.12 -8.18 -19.78
CA ALA A 3 -4.47 -9.54 -19.37
C ALA A 3 -3.34 -10.23 -18.59
N GLU A 4 -2.10 -9.94 -18.99
CA GLU A 4 -0.89 -10.47 -18.37
C GLU A 4 -0.72 -9.95 -16.94
N PHE A 5 -0.79 -8.63 -16.73
CA PHE A 5 -0.69 -8.07 -15.40
C PHE A 5 -1.90 -8.40 -14.52
N TYR A 6 -3.11 -8.47 -15.09
CA TYR A 6 -4.28 -8.91 -14.32
C TYR A 6 -4.11 -10.35 -13.81
N LYS A 7 -3.65 -11.25 -14.67
CA LYS A 7 -3.39 -12.64 -14.28
C LYS A 7 -2.31 -12.73 -13.19
N TYR A 8 -1.24 -11.94 -13.32
CA TYR A 8 -0.20 -11.86 -12.29
C TYR A 8 -0.77 -11.43 -10.93
N ILE A 9 -1.58 -10.36 -10.87
CA ILE A 9 -2.11 -9.89 -9.59
C ILE A 9 -3.16 -10.84 -8.99
N GLU A 10 -3.88 -11.63 -9.80
CA GLU A 10 -4.73 -12.71 -9.29
C GLU A 10 -3.90 -13.73 -8.53
N ASP A 11 -2.81 -14.21 -9.14
CA ASP A 11 -1.92 -15.20 -8.56
C ASP A 11 -1.15 -14.62 -7.34
N LEU A 12 -0.76 -13.34 -7.39
CA LEU A 12 -0.13 -12.64 -6.26
C LEU A 12 -1.12 -12.50 -5.08
N GLN A 13 -2.37 -12.12 -5.33
CA GLN A 13 -3.38 -12.04 -4.28
C GLN A 13 -3.61 -13.40 -3.62
N ASP A 14 -3.67 -14.47 -4.41
CA ASP A 14 -3.82 -15.83 -3.90
C ASP A 14 -2.66 -16.21 -2.98
N ARG A 15 -1.41 -16.02 -3.42
CA ARG A 15 -0.21 -16.28 -2.60
C ARG A 15 -0.16 -15.46 -1.31
N ILE A 16 -0.46 -14.16 -1.39
CA ILE A 16 -0.44 -13.29 -0.21
C ILE A 16 -1.50 -13.73 0.78
N CYS A 17 -2.73 -13.98 0.33
CA CYS A 17 -3.81 -14.40 1.22
C CYS A 17 -3.47 -15.73 1.91
N GLU A 18 -3.03 -16.74 1.13
CA GLU A 18 -2.66 -18.05 1.67
C GLU A 18 -1.57 -17.94 2.75
N GLN A 19 -0.50 -17.19 2.48
CA GLN A 19 0.60 -17.04 3.43
C GLN A 19 0.16 -16.30 4.70
N LEU A 20 -0.69 -15.28 4.60
CA LEU A 20 -1.20 -14.56 5.76
C LEU A 20 -2.21 -15.40 6.56
N GLU A 21 -3.03 -16.23 5.92
CA GLU A 21 -3.90 -17.19 6.62
C GLU A 21 -3.10 -18.23 7.41
N GLU A 22 -2.01 -18.74 6.84
CA GLU A 22 -1.11 -19.66 7.54
C GLU A 22 -0.48 -19.03 8.79
N ILE A 23 -0.01 -17.78 8.66
CA ILE A 23 0.61 -17.02 9.75
C ILE A 23 -0.40 -16.74 10.87
N ASP A 24 -1.65 -16.39 10.51
CA ASP A 24 -2.72 -16.13 11.47
C ASP A 24 -3.15 -17.42 12.18
N GLY A 25 -3.35 -18.50 11.42
CA GLY A 25 -3.73 -19.82 11.93
C GLY A 25 -5.15 -19.93 12.48
N SER A 26 -5.96 -18.86 12.45
CA SER A 26 -7.33 -18.86 13.01
C SER A 26 -8.39 -18.27 12.10
N ALA A 27 -8.14 -17.10 11.50
CA ALA A 27 -9.06 -16.44 10.58
C ALA A 27 -8.65 -16.68 9.11
N LYS A 28 -9.64 -16.56 8.22
CA LYS A 28 -9.46 -16.67 6.77
C LYS A 28 -10.02 -15.45 6.07
N PHE A 29 -9.48 -15.14 4.89
CA PHE A 29 -10.01 -14.10 4.03
C PHE A 29 -11.40 -14.48 3.52
N GLN A 30 -12.36 -13.60 3.78
CA GLN A 30 -13.68 -13.64 3.15
C GLN A 30 -13.58 -12.97 1.79
N GLN A 31 -14.02 -13.68 0.76
CA GLN A 31 -13.99 -13.20 -0.62
C GLN A 31 -15.33 -12.59 -1.02
N ASP A 32 -15.26 -11.41 -1.63
CA ASP A 32 -16.38 -10.76 -2.31
C ASP A 32 -16.00 -10.47 -3.76
N LEU A 33 -16.73 -11.08 -4.69
CA LEU A 33 -16.61 -10.84 -6.13
C LEU A 33 -17.68 -9.84 -6.53
N TRP A 34 -17.26 -8.78 -7.21
CA TRP A 34 -18.16 -7.71 -7.59
C TRP A 34 -17.91 -7.24 -9.02
N GLU A 35 -18.97 -6.76 -9.65
CA GLU A 35 -18.95 -6.18 -10.99
C GLU A 35 -19.27 -4.69 -10.90
N ARG A 36 -18.78 -3.92 -11.87
CA ARG A 36 -19.03 -2.48 -11.99
C ARG A 36 -19.96 -2.25 -13.16
N GLU A 37 -21.04 -1.49 -12.95
CA GLU A 37 -22.03 -1.18 -14.00
C GLU A 37 -21.39 -0.54 -15.25
N GLU A 38 -20.40 0.33 -15.04
CA GLU A 38 -19.67 1.00 -16.14
C GLU A 38 -18.63 0.11 -16.84
N GLY A 39 -18.33 -1.09 -16.31
CA GLY A 39 -17.38 -2.03 -16.89
C GLY A 39 -16.31 -2.52 -15.92
N GLY A 40 -16.06 -3.82 -15.96
CA GLY A 40 -15.09 -4.52 -15.13
C GLY A 40 -15.63 -4.91 -13.76
N GLY A 41 -14.74 -4.98 -12.76
CA GLY A 41 -15.07 -5.46 -11.42
C GLY A 41 -13.84 -5.69 -10.56
N GLY A 42 -13.97 -6.56 -9.57
CA GLY A 42 -12.86 -6.93 -8.72
C GLY A 42 -13.14 -8.11 -7.77
N ARG A 43 -12.08 -8.50 -7.07
CA ARG A 43 -12.07 -9.53 -6.04
C ARG A 43 -11.52 -8.90 -4.77
N THR A 44 -12.42 -8.55 -3.86
CA THR A 44 -12.08 -8.06 -2.52
C THR A 44 -11.90 -9.25 -1.60
N ARG A 45 -10.81 -9.27 -0.84
CA ARG A 45 -10.58 -10.28 0.20
C ARG A 45 -10.28 -9.56 1.51
N VAL A 46 -11.05 -9.86 2.55
CA VAL A 46 -10.91 -9.23 3.87
C VAL A 46 -10.76 -10.29 4.95
N ILE A 47 -9.77 -10.13 5.82
CA ILE A 47 -9.56 -10.91 7.04
C ILE A 47 -9.85 -10.01 8.24
N GLU A 48 -10.64 -10.49 9.20
CA GLU A 48 -10.98 -9.74 10.40
C GLU A 48 -10.99 -10.68 11.62
N ASN A 49 -10.72 -10.11 12.79
CA ASN A 49 -10.76 -10.81 14.07
C ASN A 49 -9.85 -12.05 14.15
N GLY A 50 -8.72 -12.03 13.43
CA GLY A 50 -7.70 -13.07 13.48
C GLY A 50 -6.85 -13.03 14.74
N ALA A 51 -6.06 -14.09 14.95
CA ALA A 51 -5.14 -14.19 16.07
C ALA A 51 -3.94 -13.25 15.91
N VAL A 52 -3.52 -13.00 14.67
CA VAL A 52 -2.39 -12.14 14.31
C VAL A 52 -2.88 -10.89 13.59
N PHE A 53 -3.79 -11.04 12.63
CA PHE A 53 -4.32 -9.93 11.84
C PHE A 53 -5.70 -9.52 12.35
N GLU A 54 -5.77 -8.32 12.93
CA GLU A 54 -7.01 -7.81 13.51
C GLU A 54 -7.99 -7.38 12.42
N LYS A 55 -7.45 -6.74 11.39
CA LYS A 55 -8.15 -6.39 10.16
C LYS A 55 -7.14 -6.32 9.02
N GLY A 56 -7.48 -6.83 7.86
CA GLY A 56 -6.69 -6.64 6.67
C GLY A 56 -7.50 -6.90 5.42
N GLY A 57 -7.03 -6.37 4.30
CA GLY A 57 -7.57 -6.76 3.02
C GLY A 57 -6.53 -6.71 1.93
N VAL A 58 -6.76 -7.56 0.95
CA VAL A 58 -5.93 -7.71 -0.24
C VAL A 58 -6.91 -7.68 -1.39
N ASN A 59 -7.00 -6.55 -2.08
CA ASN A 59 -8.02 -6.27 -3.09
C ASN A 59 -7.38 -6.23 -4.47
N ILE A 60 -8.00 -6.90 -5.44
CA ILE A 60 -7.71 -6.66 -6.85
C ILE A 60 -8.93 -6.06 -7.54
N SER A 61 -8.68 -5.24 -8.55
CA SER A 61 -9.72 -4.72 -9.44
C SER A 61 -9.18 -4.65 -10.87
N ALA A 62 -10.07 -4.81 -11.84
CA ALA A 62 -9.87 -4.47 -13.23
C ALA A 62 -11.11 -3.76 -13.73
N VAL A 63 -11.01 -2.45 -13.98
CA VAL A 63 -12.10 -1.59 -14.39
C VAL A 63 -11.78 -0.95 -15.73
N HIS A 64 -12.81 -0.72 -16.52
CA HIS A 64 -12.69 -0.07 -17.81
C HIS A 64 -13.95 0.74 -18.13
N GLY A 65 -13.87 1.56 -19.17
CA GLY A 65 -14.99 2.35 -19.66
C GLY A 65 -14.55 3.76 -20.08
N PRO A 66 -15.51 4.69 -20.27
CA PRO A 66 -15.21 6.07 -20.57
C PRO A 66 -14.47 6.74 -19.41
N LEU A 67 -13.41 7.50 -19.71
CA LEU A 67 -12.69 8.25 -18.68
C LEU A 67 -13.57 9.40 -18.17
N ALA A 68 -13.73 9.51 -16.84
CA ALA A 68 -14.57 10.56 -16.25
C ALA A 68 -14.13 11.98 -16.66
N PRO A 69 -15.05 12.94 -16.89
CA PRO A 69 -14.70 14.30 -17.36
C PRO A 69 -13.68 15.04 -16.48
N ALA A 70 -13.71 14.81 -15.17
CA ALA A 70 -12.72 15.39 -14.26
C ALA A 70 -11.29 14.88 -14.55
N MET A 71 -11.16 13.59 -14.90
CA MET A 71 -9.89 12.97 -15.27
C MET A 71 -9.45 13.36 -16.68
N GLN A 72 -10.39 13.50 -17.62
CA GLN A 72 -10.09 14.04 -18.95
C GLN A 72 -9.46 15.44 -18.84
N LYS A 73 -10.04 16.32 -18.01
CA LYS A 73 -9.48 17.65 -17.73
C LYS A 73 -8.14 17.59 -17.04
N TYR A 74 -7.94 16.65 -16.11
CA TYR A 74 -6.68 16.48 -15.38
C TYR A 74 -5.55 16.06 -16.32
N PHE A 75 -5.78 15.06 -17.17
CA PHE A 75 -4.81 14.57 -18.15
C PHE A 75 -4.72 15.42 -19.42
N LYS A 76 -5.61 16.42 -19.56
CA LYS A 76 -5.73 17.29 -20.75
C LYS A 76 -5.96 16.48 -22.03
N VAL A 77 -6.81 15.46 -21.92
CA VAL A 77 -7.23 14.58 -23.03
C VAL A 77 -8.67 14.87 -23.42
N GLY A 78 -9.06 14.43 -24.62
CA GLY A 78 -10.44 14.52 -25.12
C GLY A 78 -11.33 13.41 -24.56
N ASP A 79 -12.38 13.08 -25.31
CA ASP A 79 -13.21 11.92 -25.02
C ASP A 79 -12.42 10.63 -25.31
N VAL A 80 -12.01 9.94 -24.25
CA VAL A 80 -11.13 8.76 -24.28
C VAL A 80 -11.70 7.69 -23.38
N ASP A 81 -11.36 6.45 -23.68
CA ASP A 81 -11.65 5.31 -22.81
C ASP A 81 -10.41 4.94 -21.99
N PHE A 82 -10.59 4.19 -20.90
CA PHE A 82 -9.49 3.76 -20.06
C PHE A 82 -9.64 2.29 -19.64
N PHE A 83 -8.52 1.72 -19.23
CA PHE A 83 -8.45 0.48 -18.47
C PHE A 83 -7.52 0.70 -17.28
N ALA A 84 -7.91 0.20 -16.11
CA ALA A 84 -7.08 0.20 -14.92
C ALA A 84 -7.21 -1.13 -14.19
N CYS A 85 -6.10 -1.76 -13.85
CA CYS A 85 -6.10 -2.88 -12.93
C CYS A 85 -4.98 -2.77 -11.89
N GLY A 86 -5.14 -3.45 -10.77
CA GLY A 86 -4.12 -3.46 -9.73
C GLY A 86 -4.53 -4.21 -8.48
N LEU A 87 -3.51 -4.50 -7.67
CA LEU A 87 -3.64 -5.02 -6.32
C LEU A 87 -3.38 -3.90 -5.33
N SER A 88 -4.21 -3.78 -4.30
CA SER A 88 -3.97 -2.91 -3.15
C SER A 88 -4.24 -3.69 -1.87
N LEU A 89 -3.34 -3.59 -0.90
CA LEU A 89 -3.48 -4.23 0.39
C LEU A 89 -3.16 -3.27 1.53
N VAL A 90 -3.84 -3.48 2.64
CA VAL A 90 -3.50 -2.93 3.95
C VAL A 90 -3.73 -4.02 4.98
N ILE A 91 -2.74 -4.28 5.83
CA ILE A 91 -2.83 -5.27 6.90
C ILE A 91 -2.55 -4.57 8.24
N HIS A 92 -3.50 -4.67 9.16
CA HIS A 92 -3.41 -4.16 10.53
C HIS A 92 -3.29 -5.33 11.52
N PRO A 93 -2.08 -5.60 12.02
CA PRO A 93 -1.87 -6.63 13.04
C PRO A 93 -2.50 -6.26 14.37
N LYS A 94 -2.92 -7.28 15.13
CA LYS A 94 -3.45 -7.15 16.49
C LYS A 94 -2.36 -6.73 17.49
N ASN A 95 -1.17 -7.29 17.37
CA ASN A 95 -0.06 -7.03 18.29
C ASN A 95 0.64 -5.69 17.95
N PRO A 96 0.76 -4.73 18.89
CA PRO A 96 1.47 -3.46 18.67
C PRO A 96 2.93 -3.60 18.23
N MET A 97 3.55 -4.75 18.45
CA MET A 97 4.93 -4.99 18.04
C MET A 97 5.06 -5.36 16.57
N VAL A 98 3.95 -5.68 15.88
CA VAL A 98 3.94 -5.97 14.44
C VAL A 98 3.47 -4.71 13.70
N PRO A 99 4.25 -4.22 12.71
CA PRO A 99 3.87 -3.03 11.95
C PRO A 99 2.65 -3.26 11.06
N THR A 100 1.85 -2.20 10.86
CA THR A 100 0.94 -2.13 9.71
C THR A 100 1.78 -2.09 8.43
N VAL A 101 1.30 -2.75 7.38
CA VAL A 101 1.90 -2.66 6.05
C VAL A 101 0.85 -2.27 5.02
N HIS A 102 1.27 -1.50 4.03
CA HIS A 102 0.51 -1.19 2.83
C HIS A 102 1.33 -1.55 1.60
N ALA A 103 0.66 -2.03 0.56
CA ALA A 103 1.26 -2.16 -0.76
C ALA A 103 0.22 -1.93 -1.86
N ASN A 104 0.69 -1.45 -3.00
CA ASN A 104 -0.11 -1.28 -4.20
C ASN A 104 0.75 -1.54 -5.43
N TRP A 105 0.23 -2.25 -6.41
CA TRP A 105 0.81 -2.37 -7.75
C TRP A 105 -0.31 -2.28 -8.77
N ARG A 106 -0.20 -1.33 -9.69
CA ARG A 106 -1.27 -0.98 -10.62
C ARG A 106 -0.74 -0.67 -12.00
N TYR A 107 -1.62 -0.87 -12.97
CA TYR A 107 -1.42 -0.58 -14.36
C TYR A 107 -2.59 0.20 -14.92
N PHE A 108 -2.30 1.17 -15.79
CA PHE A 108 -3.28 2.05 -16.40
C PHE A 108 -2.98 2.22 -17.89
N GLU A 109 -4.02 2.17 -18.73
CA GLU A 109 -3.98 2.47 -20.16
C GLU A 109 -5.13 3.43 -20.52
N MET A 110 -4.87 4.37 -21.45
CA MET A 110 -5.90 5.19 -22.10
C MET A 110 -5.97 4.90 -23.59
N TYR A 111 -7.18 4.99 -24.16
CA TYR A 111 -7.45 4.74 -25.57
C TYR A 111 -8.17 5.91 -26.23
N ASP A 112 -7.85 6.16 -27.50
CA ASP A 112 -8.77 6.91 -28.36
C ASP A 112 -10.01 6.07 -28.69
N LYS A 113 -10.99 6.66 -29.37
CA LYS A 113 -12.25 5.97 -29.71
C LYS A 113 -12.08 4.93 -30.82
N GLU A 114 -10.96 4.96 -31.52
CA GLU A 114 -10.53 3.98 -32.50
C GLU A 114 -9.85 2.76 -31.86
N GLY A 115 -9.54 2.83 -30.56
CA GLY A 115 -8.94 1.75 -29.76
C GLY A 115 -7.42 1.75 -29.73
N ASN A 116 -6.76 2.81 -30.21
CA ASN A 116 -5.30 2.95 -30.11
C ASN A 116 -4.90 3.43 -28.71
N VAL A 117 -3.81 2.87 -28.18
CA VAL A 117 -3.27 3.28 -26.88
C VAL A 117 -2.68 4.69 -27.00
N LEU A 118 -3.22 5.63 -26.22
CA LEU A 118 -2.74 7.01 -26.12
C LEU A 118 -1.62 7.15 -25.08
N ASP A 119 -1.75 6.45 -23.97
CA ASP A 119 -0.80 6.50 -22.85
C ASP A 119 -0.95 5.23 -22.00
N GLN A 120 0.13 4.83 -21.35
CA GLN A 120 0.14 3.67 -20.46
C GLN A 120 1.26 3.79 -19.43
N TRP A 121 0.99 3.35 -18.20
CA TRP A 121 2.00 3.34 -17.15
C TRP A 121 1.71 2.36 -16.04
N PHE A 122 2.78 1.99 -15.34
CA PHE A 122 2.70 1.38 -14.03
C PHE A 122 2.84 2.40 -12.90
N GLY A 123 2.31 2.03 -11.73
CA GLY A 123 2.54 2.70 -10.48
C GLY A 123 2.44 1.70 -9.33
N GLY A 124 2.93 2.07 -8.16
CA GLY A 124 2.90 1.19 -7.01
C GLY A 124 3.90 1.52 -5.93
N GLY A 125 4.13 0.54 -5.08
CA GLY A 125 4.98 0.67 -3.90
C GLY A 125 4.56 -0.25 -2.76
N GLN A 126 5.37 -0.25 -1.73
CA GLN A 126 5.12 -0.94 -0.47
C GLN A 126 5.77 -0.14 0.65
N ASP A 127 5.08 0.03 1.77
CA ASP A 127 5.57 0.84 2.88
C ASP A 127 5.16 0.27 4.24
N LEU A 128 6.00 0.51 5.24
CA LEU A 128 5.89 -0.07 6.57
C LEU A 128 5.57 1.00 7.62
N THR A 129 4.56 0.74 8.44
CA THR A 129 4.07 1.63 9.49
C THR A 129 4.17 0.95 10.87
N PRO A 130 5.34 0.99 11.53
CA PRO A 130 5.53 0.47 12.87
C PRO A 130 4.92 1.39 13.94
N TYR A 131 4.50 0.77 15.04
CA TYR A 131 4.06 1.47 16.26
C TYR A 131 5.21 1.60 17.26
N TYR A 132 6.09 0.59 17.28
CA TYR A 132 7.34 0.56 18.03
C TYR A 132 8.49 0.30 17.06
N LEU A 133 9.60 1.01 17.24
CA LEU A 133 10.74 0.90 16.34
C LEU A 133 11.60 -0.31 16.68
N PHE A 134 11.74 -1.22 15.71
CA PHE A 134 12.79 -2.22 15.67
C PHE A 134 13.67 -1.92 14.46
N GLU A 135 14.90 -1.45 14.70
CA GLU A 135 15.77 -1.01 13.61
C GLU A 135 16.07 -2.14 12.63
N GLU A 136 16.21 -3.37 13.13
CA GLU A 136 16.51 -4.52 12.27
C GLU A 136 15.32 -4.93 11.37
N ASP A 137 14.08 -4.59 11.74
CA ASP A 137 12.92 -4.82 10.88
C ASP A 137 12.84 -3.77 9.77
N ALA A 138 13.20 -2.52 10.11
CA ALA A 138 13.30 -1.44 9.14
C ALA A 138 14.41 -1.72 8.11
N GLU A 139 15.60 -2.12 8.59
CA GLU A 139 16.72 -2.54 7.74
C GLU A 139 16.33 -3.73 6.85
N HIS A 140 15.67 -4.76 7.39
CA HIS A 140 15.21 -5.91 6.61
C HIS A 140 14.25 -5.50 5.48
N PHE A 141 13.19 -4.75 5.81
CA PHE A 141 12.18 -4.33 4.84
C PHE A 141 12.79 -3.50 3.69
N HIS A 142 13.67 -2.55 4.05
CA HIS A 142 14.33 -1.68 3.08
C HIS A 142 15.41 -2.41 2.29
N LYS A 143 16.13 -3.37 2.88
CA LYS A 143 17.10 -4.20 2.18
C LYS A 143 16.44 -5.06 1.11
N VAL A 144 15.37 -5.78 1.44
CA VAL A 144 14.62 -6.60 0.46
C VAL A 144 14.06 -5.72 -0.66
N SER A 145 13.53 -4.54 -0.32
CA SER A 145 13.06 -3.55 -1.30
C SER A 145 14.19 -3.06 -2.21
N LYS A 146 15.38 -2.82 -1.66
CA LYS A 146 16.56 -2.41 -2.43
C LYS A 146 17.04 -3.52 -3.37
N GLU A 147 17.10 -4.76 -2.90
CA GLU A 147 17.51 -5.91 -3.70
C GLU A 147 16.58 -6.12 -4.91
N ALA A 148 15.27 -5.93 -4.74
CA ALA A 148 14.30 -5.93 -5.84
C ALA A 148 14.57 -4.80 -6.84
N CYS A 149 14.83 -3.57 -6.36
CA CYS A 149 15.17 -2.43 -7.22
C CYS A 149 16.50 -2.63 -7.98
N ASP A 150 17.55 -3.10 -7.31
CA ASP A 150 18.91 -3.22 -7.84
C ASP A 150 19.00 -4.17 -9.03
N LYS A 151 18.07 -5.14 -9.16
CA LYS A 151 17.96 -6.03 -10.33
C LYS A 151 17.59 -5.28 -11.62
N HIS A 152 16.98 -4.10 -11.52
CA HIS A 152 16.51 -3.31 -12.66
C HIS A 152 17.27 -1.99 -12.83
N SER A 153 17.66 -1.35 -11.73
CA SER A 153 18.52 -0.16 -11.72
C SER A 153 18.99 0.17 -10.30
N PRO A 154 20.28 0.51 -10.09
CA PRO A 154 20.77 0.95 -8.78
C PRO A 154 20.16 2.27 -8.31
N GLU A 155 19.58 3.07 -9.22
CA GLU A 155 18.97 4.37 -8.90
C GLU A 155 17.52 4.25 -8.38
N PHE A 156 16.87 3.11 -8.61
CA PHE A 156 15.44 2.96 -8.29
C PHE A 156 15.16 3.01 -6.80
N TYR A 157 15.96 2.35 -5.97
CA TYR A 157 15.73 2.38 -4.52
C TYR A 157 15.91 3.78 -3.94
N PRO A 158 17.04 4.50 -4.17
CA PRO A 158 17.20 5.88 -3.68
C PRO A 158 16.06 6.81 -4.14
N GLU A 159 15.65 6.72 -5.41
CA GLU A 159 14.58 7.54 -5.96
C GLU A 159 13.22 7.23 -5.32
N TYR A 160 12.80 5.96 -5.34
CA TYR A 160 11.47 5.56 -4.91
C TYR A 160 11.32 5.53 -3.40
N LYS A 161 12.41 5.35 -2.65
CA LYS A 161 12.43 5.56 -1.19
C LYS A 161 12.19 7.02 -0.87
N LYS A 162 12.90 7.95 -1.52
CA LYS A 162 12.69 9.38 -1.32
C LYS A 162 11.26 9.80 -1.66
N LYS A 163 10.71 9.32 -2.78
CA LYS A 163 9.31 9.57 -3.14
C LYS A 163 8.33 9.00 -2.10
N CYS A 164 8.65 7.85 -1.49
CA CYS A 164 7.83 7.26 -0.44
C CYS A 164 7.79 8.15 0.81
N ASP A 165 8.95 8.66 1.25
CA ASP A 165 9.05 9.58 2.39
C ASP A 165 8.26 10.87 2.15
N GLU A 166 8.32 11.41 0.92
CA GLU A 166 7.61 12.64 0.53
C GLU A 166 6.09 12.42 0.38
N TYR A 167 5.67 11.26 -0.15
CA TYR A 167 4.27 10.98 -0.41
C TYR A 167 3.49 10.69 0.88
N PHE A 168 4.03 9.84 1.75
CA PHE A 168 3.37 9.42 2.99
C PHE A 168 3.64 10.38 4.15
N TRP A 169 3.37 11.66 3.94
CA TRP A 169 3.64 12.75 4.89
C TRP A 169 2.34 13.37 5.43
N ASN A 170 2.15 13.31 6.75
CA ASN A 170 1.06 14.01 7.44
C ASN A 170 1.42 15.48 7.62
N SER A 171 1.14 16.31 6.61
CA SER A 171 1.55 17.73 6.58
C SER A 171 1.08 18.56 7.77
N HIS A 172 -0.10 18.28 8.32
CA HIS A 172 -0.64 18.99 9.48
C HIS A 172 -0.07 18.50 10.83
N ARG A 173 0.66 17.38 10.84
CA ARG A 173 1.39 16.85 12.02
C ARG A 173 2.90 17.02 11.88
N ASN A 174 3.38 17.31 10.67
CA ASN A 174 4.80 17.37 10.33
C ASN A 174 5.55 16.06 10.68
N GLU A 175 4.94 14.92 10.36
CA GLU A 175 5.52 13.58 10.53
C GLU A 175 5.19 12.68 9.32
N ALA A 176 6.06 11.72 9.05
CA ALA A 176 5.78 10.62 8.14
C ALA A 176 4.73 9.66 8.74
N ARG A 177 3.93 9.02 7.87
CA ARG A 177 2.96 7.99 8.28
C ARG A 177 3.65 6.79 8.93
N GLY A 178 4.80 6.40 8.38
CA GLY A 178 5.61 5.26 8.77
C GLY A 178 7.08 5.45 8.39
N ILE A 179 7.84 4.36 8.34
CA ILE A 179 9.29 4.39 8.06
C ILE A 179 9.62 4.32 6.56
N GLY A 180 8.62 4.55 5.71
CA GLY A 180 8.75 4.54 4.26
C GLY A 180 8.84 3.13 3.67
N GLY A 181 9.47 3.06 2.50
CA GLY A 181 9.54 1.88 1.65
C GLY A 181 9.77 2.33 0.21
N LEU A 182 8.94 1.88 -0.73
CA LEU A 182 8.99 2.30 -2.13
C LEU A 182 7.69 3.00 -2.51
N PHE A 183 7.79 4.09 -3.28
CA PHE A 183 6.66 4.69 -3.98
C PHE A 183 7.07 5.13 -5.38
N PHE A 184 6.33 4.69 -6.38
CA PHE A 184 6.50 5.05 -7.78
C PHE A 184 5.15 5.25 -8.46
N ASP A 185 5.11 6.16 -9.42
CA ASP A 185 3.95 6.44 -10.24
C ASP A 185 4.43 6.95 -11.60
N TYR A 186 3.58 6.82 -12.62
CA TYR A 186 3.89 7.24 -13.99
C TYR A 186 5.15 6.59 -14.58
N LEU A 187 5.36 5.29 -14.32
CA LEU A 187 6.38 4.50 -15.00
C LEU A 187 5.94 4.23 -16.45
N LYS A 188 6.28 5.16 -17.33
CA LYS A 188 5.87 5.22 -18.74
C LYS A 188 6.96 4.69 -19.67
N THR A 189 6.54 4.23 -20.84
CA THR A 189 7.47 3.90 -21.93
C THR A 189 8.33 5.11 -22.29
N SER A 190 9.62 4.88 -22.48
CA SER A 190 10.60 5.85 -22.98
C SER A 190 11.52 5.19 -24.00
N GLU A 191 12.49 5.93 -24.54
CA GLU A 191 13.54 5.35 -25.40
C GLU A 191 14.38 4.29 -24.67
N GLU A 192 14.46 4.36 -23.33
CA GLU A 192 15.30 3.49 -22.50
C GLU A 192 14.52 2.35 -21.81
N LYS A 193 13.20 2.50 -21.65
CA LYS A 193 12.37 1.55 -20.90
C LYS A 193 11.08 1.26 -21.66
N SER A 194 10.90 0.00 -22.04
CA SER A 194 9.64 -0.53 -22.58
C SER A 194 8.61 -0.74 -21.47
N ILE A 195 7.36 -1.05 -21.85
CA ILE A 195 6.33 -1.35 -20.86
C ILE A 195 6.57 -2.72 -20.21
N GLU A 196 7.22 -3.63 -20.94
CA GLU A 196 7.67 -4.95 -20.47
C GLU A 196 8.79 -4.84 -19.42
N ASP A 197 9.69 -3.86 -19.57
CA ASP A 197 10.71 -3.56 -18.54
C ASP A 197 10.05 -3.09 -17.25
N TRP A 198 9.03 -2.23 -17.36
CA TRP A 198 8.28 -1.75 -16.20
C TRP A 198 7.41 -2.83 -15.56
N TYR A 199 6.79 -3.68 -16.38
CA TYR A 199 6.10 -4.86 -15.89
C TYR A 199 7.04 -5.73 -15.07
N SER A 200 8.22 -6.07 -15.62
CA SER A 200 9.22 -6.89 -14.93
C SER A 200 9.64 -6.28 -13.58
N PHE A 201 9.88 -4.96 -13.54
CA PHE A 201 10.21 -4.25 -12.30
C PHE A 201 9.06 -4.28 -11.28
N VAL A 202 7.84 -3.97 -11.71
CA VAL A 202 6.67 -3.91 -10.82
C VAL A 202 6.35 -5.29 -10.26
N THR A 203 6.46 -6.36 -11.06
CA THR A 203 6.26 -7.73 -10.58
C THR A 203 7.38 -8.20 -9.66
N GLU A 204 8.63 -7.80 -9.90
CA GLU A 204 9.75 -8.10 -8.99
C GLU A 204 9.53 -7.45 -7.61
N VAL A 205 9.06 -6.19 -7.56
CA VAL A 205 8.68 -5.55 -6.29
C VAL A 205 7.47 -6.26 -5.66
N GLY A 206 6.46 -6.62 -6.44
CA GLY A 206 5.29 -7.37 -5.97
C GLY A 206 5.65 -8.72 -5.34
N ASP A 207 6.58 -9.45 -5.96
CA ASP A 207 7.02 -10.77 -5.50
C ASP A 207 7.89 -10.68 -4.24
N SER A 208 8.60 -9.57 -4.04
CA SER A 208 9.41 -9.30 -2.84
C SER A 208 8.58 -9.06 -1.56
N PHE A 209 7.27 -8.79 -1.68
CA PHE A 209 6.45 -8.33 -0.56
C PHE A 209 6.41 -9.29 0.63
N LEU A 210 6.18 -10.58 0.35
CA LEU A 210 6.12 -11.58 1.43
C LEU A 210 7.48 -11.76 2.10
N GLU A 211 8.58 -11.71 1.33
CA GLU A 211 9.94 -11.75 1.88
C GLU A 211 10.23 -10.53 2.75
N ALA A 212 9.74 -9.34 2.38
CA ALA A 212 9.92 -8.12 3.14
C ALA A 212 9.08 -8.11 4.44
N TYR A 213 7.87 -8.64 4.43
CA TYR A 213 6.92 -8.49 5.55
C TYR A 213 6.81 -9.71 6.48
N VAL A 214 6.75 -10.93 5.94
CA VAL A 214 6.47 -12.15 6.73
C VAL A 214 7.51 -12.40 7.84
N PRO A 215 8.84 -12.26 7.60
CA PRO A 215 9.83 -12.44 8.66
C PRO A 215 9.62 -11.50 9.86
N ILE A 216 9.17 -10.27 9.59
CA ILE A 216 8.87 -9.28 10.62
C ILE A 216 7.67 -9.75 11.44
N VAL A 217 6.58 -10.18 10.78
CA VAL A 217 5.38 -10.67 11.48
C VAL A 217 5.72 -11.88 12.36
N GLU A 218 6.41 -12.88 11.82
CA GLU A 218 6.77 -14.09 12.57
C GLU A 218 7.61 -13.77 13.82
N LYS A 219 8.56 -12.85 13.70
CA LYS A 219 9.43 -12.45 14.80
C LYS A 219 8.66 -11.70 15.91
N ARG A 220 7.67 -10.89 15.53
CA ARG A 220 7.00 -9.96 16.46
C ARG A 220 5.66 -10.45 17.00
N LYS A 221 4.93 -11.30 16.28
CA LYS A 221 3.52 -11.66 16.60
C LYS A 221 3.32 -12.26 18.00
N LYS A 222 4.34 -12.92 18.56
CA LYS A 222 4.30 -13.58 19.89
C LYS A 222 4.83 -12.73 21.04
N LEU A 223 5.33 -11.52 20.78
CA LEU A 223 5.84 -10.63 21.84
C LEU A 223 4.68 -10.18 22.74
N SER A 224 4.93 -10.13 24.05
CA SER A 224 3.97 -9.59 25.01
C SER A 224 3.83 -8.08 24.83
N TYR A 225 2.63 -7.57 25.08
CA TYR A 225 2.35 -6.15 25.08
C TYR A 225 1.40 -5.80 26.23
N SER A 226 1.53 -4.58 26.74
CA SER A 226 0.67 -4.02 27.77
C SER A 226 -0.52 -3.27 27.16
N GLU A 227 -1.47 -2.90 28.01
CA GLU A 227 -2.56 -1.98 27.63
C GLU A 227 -2.03 -0.63 27.13
N ALA A 228 -0.96 -0.11 27.74
CA ALA A 228 -0.32 1.12 27.27
C ALA A 228 0.22 0.98 25.83
N ASN A 229 0.80 -0.18 25.50
CA ASN A 229 1.24 -0.44 24.13
C ASN A 229 0.07 -0.48 23.14
N ARG A 230 -1.07 -1.02 23.57
CA ARG A 230 -2.28 -1.07 22.76
C ARG A 230 -2.89 0.33 22.56
N ASN A 231 -2.94 1.15 23.60
CA ASN A 231 -3.40 2.54 23.51
C ASN A 231 -2.52 3.35 22.54
N TRP A 232 -1.20 3.20 22.64
CA TRP A 232 -0.27 3.84 21.69
C TRP A 232 -0.52 3.38 20.24
N GLN A 233 -0.73 2.08 20.02
CA GLN A 233 -1.08 1.55 18.70
C GLN A 233 -2.33 2.23 18.14
N GLU A 234 -3.38 2.41 18.95
CA GLU A 234 -4.64 3.04 18.50
C GLU A 234 -4.47 4.54 18.20
N ILE A 235 -3.62 5.25 18.96
CA ILE A 235 -3.23 6.65 18.66
C ILE A 235 -2.50 6.73 17.31
N ARG A 236 -1.51 5.85 17.08
CA ARG A 236 -0.77 5.80 15.82
C ARG A 236 -1.64 5.37 14.65
N ARG A 237 -2.61 4.46 14.85
CA ARG A 237 -3.63 4.13 13.86
C ARG A 237 -4.54 5.33 13.54
N GLY A 238 -4.81 6.21 14.51
CA GLY A 238 -5.45 7.51 14.27
C GLY A 238 -4.68 8.36 13.25
N ARG A 239 -3.35 8.37 13.29
CA ARG A 239 -2.50 9.04 12.29
C ARG A 239 -2.55 8.39 10.90
N TYR A 240 -2.77 7.07 10.85
CA TYR A 240 -3.01 6.35 9.60
C TYR A 240 -4.35 6.78 8.96
N VAL A 241 -5.40 6.92 9.78
CA VAL A 241 -6.70 7.44 9.33
C VAL A 241 -6.61 8.89 8.88
N GLU A 242 -5.90 9.75 9.63
CA GLU A 242 -5.64 11.14 9.24
C GLU A 242 -5.02 11.20 7.84
N PHE A 243 -4.01 10.37 7.55
CA PHE A 243 -3.40 10.34 6.22
C PHE A 243 -4.40 9.92 5.13
N ASN A 244 -5.07 8.77 5.32
CA ASN A 244 -5.93 8.19 4.29
C ASN A 244 -7.13 9.11 3.96
N LEU A 245 -7.68 9.82 4.94
CA LEU A 245 -8.86 10.67 4.72
C LEU A 245 -8.54 12.11 4.33
N VAL A 246 -7.32 12.60 4.59
CA VAL A 246 -6.94 14.00 4.33
C VAL A 246 -5.97 14.14 3.15
N HIS A 247 -5.03 13.21 3.00
CA HIS A 247 -3.90 13.35 2.07
C HIS A 247 -3.89 12.32 0.95
N ASP A 248 -4.36 11.09 1.20
CA ASP A 248 -4.29 10.02 0.21
C ASP A 248 -5.13 10.33 -1.03
N LYS A 249 -4.44 10.54 -2.15
CA LYS A 249 -5.07 10.86 -3.43
C LYS A 249 -5.95 9.71 -3.93
N GLY A 250 -5.53 8.46 -3.67
CA GLY A 250 -6.26 7.27 -4.09
C GLY A 250 -7.63 7.17 -3.41
N THR A 251 -7.64 7.24 -2.07
CA THR A 251 -8.85 7.24 -1.25
C THR A 251 -9.76 8.41 -1.59
N LEU A 252 -9.24 9.65 -1.61
CA LEU A 252 -10.04 10.83 -1.92
C LEU A 252 -10.65 10.78 -3.33
N PHE A 253 -9.93 10.23 -4.30
CA PHE A 253 -10.43 10.05 -5.66
C PHE A 253 -11.57 9.02 -5.66
N GLY A 254 -11.35 7.82 -5.12
CA GLY A 254 -12.34 6.75 -5.10
C GLY A 254 -13.64 7.14 -4.40
N LEU A 255 -13.55 7.89 -3.29
CA LEU A 255 -14.72 8.42 -2.58
C LEU A 255 -15.50 9.46 -3.39
N LYS A 256 -14.84 10.18 -4.30
CA LYS A 256 -15.46 11.21 -5.16
C LYS A 256 -16.00 10.66 -6.48
N THR A 257 -15.57 9.48 -6.91
CA THR A 257 -15.87 8.93 -8.25
C THR A 257 -16.75 7.68 -8.25
N ASN A 258 -17.60 7.52 -7.23
CA ASN A 258 -18.54 6.40 -7.09
C ASN A 258 -17.83 5.03 -7.11
N GLY A 259 -16.60 4.95 -6.55
CA GLY A 259 -15.93 3.68 -6.34
C GLY A 259 -16.64 2.85 -5.26
N ARG A 260 -16.35 1.54 -5.20
CA ARG A 260 -16.92 0.65 -4.18
C ARG A 260 -16.40 1.05 -2.80
N ILE A 261 -17.23 1.79 -2.05
CA ILE A 261 -16.87 2.43 -0.78
C ILE A 261 -16.25 1.45 0.21
N GLU A 262 -16.84 0.27 0.40
CA GLU A 262 -16.33 -0.75 1.33
C GLU A 262 -14.96 -1.30 0.91
N SER A 263 -14.65 -1.35 -0.40
CA SER A 263 -13.32 -1.76 -0.87
C SER A 263 -12.27 -0.67 -0.63
N ILE A 264 -12.68 0.60 -0.70
CA ILE A 264 -11.80 1.77 -0.47
C ILE A 264 -11.49 1.91 1.02
N LEU A 265 -12.53 1.85 1.86
CA LEU A 265 -12.43 2.03 3.32
C LEU A 265 -11.93 0.78 4.06
N MET A 266 -11.69 -0.33 3.36
CA MET A 266 -11.00 -1.50 3.90
C MET A 266 -9.66 -1.11 4.55
N SER A 267 -8.98 -0.11 3.98
CA SER A 267 -7.71 0.43 4.49
C SER A 267 -7.78 1.05 5.89
N LEU A 268 -8.98 1.29 6.44
CA LEU A 268 -9.12 1.89 7.76
C LEU A 268 -9.00 0.82 8.86
N PRO A 269 -8.21 1.06 9.92
CA PRO A 269 -8.06 0.14 11.04
C PRO A 269 -9.36 -0.03 11.84
N PRO A 270 -9.51 -1.14 12.60
CA PRO A 270 -10.74 -1.45 13.33
C PRO A 270 -10.95 -0.56 14.57
N HIS A 271 -9.85 -0.16 15.22
CA HIS A 271 -9.87 0.70 16.41
C HIS A 271 -8.79 1.79 16.30
N VAL A 272 -9.19 3.01 16.66
CA VAL A 272 -8.37 4.23 16.62
C VAL A 272 -8.72 5.14 17.80
N GLN A 273 -7.75 5.96 18.21
CA GLN A 273 -7.94 6.93 19.27
C GLN A 273 -7.32 8.28 18.88
N TRP A 274 -7.96 9.36 19.34
CA TRP A 274 -7.39 10.70 19.34
C TRP A 274 -7.38 11.22 20.78
N VAL A 275 -6.19 11.38 21.33
CA VAL A 275 -5.99 11.96 22.67
C VAL A 275 -5.56 13.41 22.49
N TYR A 276 -6.26 14.32 23.17
CA TYR A 276 -5.97 15.75 23.11
C TYR A 276 -4.55 16.03 23.64
N ASP A 277 -3.75 16.73 22.83
CA ASP A 277 -2.39 17.18 23.15
C ASP A 277 -1.49 16.08 23.75
N HIS A 278 -1.58 14.86 23.21
CA HIS A 278 -0.78 13.74 23.67
C HIS A 278 0.68 13.88 23.24
N HIS A 279 1.60 13.88 24.23
CA HIS A 279 3.04 13.78 24.05
C HIS A 279 3.54 12.51 24.73
N PRO A 280 4.33 11.64 24.06
CA PRO A 280 4.91 10.48 24.72
C PRO A 280 5.94 10.90 25.77
N GLU A 281 6.14 10.04 26.77
CA GLU A 281 7.13 10.29 27.83
C GLU A 281 8.55 10.44 27.25
N PRO A 282 9.36 11.41 27.71
CA PRO A 282 10.73 11.58 27.23
C PRO A 282 11.57 10.31 27.43
N GLY A 283 12.27 9.89 26.37
CA GLY A 283 13.11 8.68 26.36
C GLY A 283 12.36 7.36 26.17
N SER A 284 11.02 7.39 26.05
CA SER A 284 10.19 6.21 25.79
C SER A 284 10.38 5.64 24.37
N GLU A 285 9.94 4.41 24.15
CA GLU A 285 9.96 3.80 22.81
C GLU A 285 8.99 4.51 21.85
N GLU A 286 7.88 5.05 22.38
CA GLU A 286 6.92 5.89 21.68
C GLU A 286 7.57 7.19 21.17
N GLU A 287 8.39 7.85 21.99
CA GLU A 287 9.13 9.04 21.57
C GLU A 287 10.20 8.70 20.50
N LYS A 288 10.87 7.54 20.63
CA LYS A 288 11.88 7.10 19.65
C LYS A 288 11.32 6.94 18.25
N ILE A 289 10.15 6.31 18.11
CA ILE A 289 9.54 6.17 16.78
C ILE A 289 9.15 7.55 16.22
N LEU A 290 8.57 8.46 17.03
CA LEU A 290 8.21 9.80 16.57
C LEU A 290 9.42 10.57 16.01
N LYS A 291 10.59 10.50 16.68
CA LYS A 291 11.82 11.15 16.20
C LYS A 291 12.22 10.71 14.79
N VAL A 292 12.00 9.43 14.45
CA VAL A 292 12.25 8.91 13.11
C VAL A 292 11.16 9.38 12.13
N LEU A 293 9.90 9.42 12.55
CA LEU A 293 8.81 9.88 11.68
C LEU A 293 8.89 11.38 11.37
N GLU A 294 9.33 12.21 12.32
CA GLU A 294 9.59 13.64 12.08
C GLU A 294 10.77 13.87 11.12
N LYS A 295 11.72 12.94 11.09
CA LYS A 295 12.96 13.04 10.30
C LYS A 295 13.30 11.68 9.68
N PRO A 296 12.65 11.31 8.56
CA PRO A 296 12.96 10.07 7.86
C PRO A 296 14.46 9.93 7.61
N LYS A 297 15.01 8.74 7.87
CA LYS A 297 16.45 8.43 7.73
C LYS A 297 16.69 7.37 6.66
N SER A 298 17.95 7.15 6.27
CA SER A 298 18.31 5.96 5.47
C SER A 298 18.35 4.73 6.37
N TRP A 299 17.90 3.61 5.83
CA TRP A 299 17.93 2.30 6.50
C TRP A 299 18.94 1.33 5.89
N VAL A 300 19.31 1.54 4.62
CA VAL A 300 20.35 0.82 3.89
C VAL A 300 21.16 1.79 3.02
#